data_AF-A0A9W4U1H2-F1
#
_entry.id   AF-A0A9W4U1H2-F1
#
_cell.length_a   1.000
_cell.length_b   1.000
_cell.length_c   1.000
_cell.angle_alpha   90.00
_cell.angle_beta   90.00
_cell.angle_gamma   90.00
#
_symmetry.space_group_name_H-M   'P 1'
#
loop_
_entity.id
_entity.type
_entity.pdbx_description
1 polymer ?
#
loop_
_entity_poly.entity_id
_entity_poly.type
_entity_poly.pdbx_seq_one_letter_code
_entity_poly.pdbx_strand_id
1 'polypeptide(L)' 'MSMLSSSFKGLVAGSIITPVVTKFFIVPYCFDNQVSKEIHYIQQEMEFVGWNVRHLQEEKGFKEDELYQPIGYHGFQH' A
#
# COMPACT_ATOMS: atom_id res chain seq x y z
N MET A 1 2.06 -31.29 -37.81
CA MET A 1 1.07 -30.47 -37.07
C MET A 1 0.93 -30.83 -35.57
N SER A 2 1.54 -31.90 -35.05
CA SER A 2 1.35 -32.35 -33.64
C SER A 2 2.24 -31.62 -32.59
N MET A 3 3.49 -31.29 -32.89
CA MET A 3 4.39 -30.66 -31.91
C MET A 3 3.99 -29.22 -31.54
N LEU A 4 3.52 -28.43 -32.51
CA LEU A 4 3.12 -27.03 -32.28
C LEU A 4 1.93 -26.90 -31.32
N SER A 5 0.97 -27.83 -31.36
CA SER A 5 -0.18 -27.81 -30.44
C SER A 5 0.21 -28.22 -29.02
N SER A 6 1.19 -29.12 -28.87
CA SER A 6 1.74 -29.53 -27.57
C SER A 6 2.54 -28.38 -26.92
N SER A 7 3.39 -27.69 -27.68
CA SER A 7 4.12 -26.51 -27.20
C SER A 7 3.20 -25.34 -26.84
N PHE A 8 2.14 -25.12 -27.62
CA PHE A 8 1.12 -24.10 -27.31
C PHE A 8 0.36 -24.42 -26.02
N LYS A 9 -0.02 -25.69 -25.80
CA LYS A 9 -0.61 -26.13 -24.53
C LYS A 9 0.35 -25.95 -23.35
N GLY A 10 1.64 -26.22 -23.54
CA GLY A 10 2.68 -25.98 -22.53
C GLY A 10 2.82 -24.50 -22.17
N LEU A 11 2.76 -23.60 -23.16
CA LEU A 11 2.79 -22.16 -22.95
C LEU A 11 1.54 -21.64 -22.23
N VAL A 12 0.35 -22.10 -22.61
CA VAL A 12 -0.90 -21.71 -21.93
C VAL A 12 -0.95 -22.27 -20.51
N ALA A 13 -0.47 -23.49 -20.30
CA ALA A 13 -0.35 -24.06 -18.96
C ALA A 13 0.65 -23.26 -18.12
N GLY A 14 1.83 -22.93 -18.66
CA GLY A 14 2.80 -22.06 -17.99
C GLY A 14 2.25 -20.67 -17.67
N SER A 15 1.52 -20.05 -18.61
CA SER A 15 0.96 -18.72 -18.42
C SER A 15 -0.15 -18.66 -17.37
N ILE A 16 -0.80 -19.78 -17.06
CA ILE A 16 -1.85 -19.86 -16.02
C ILE A 16 -1.26 -20.32 -14.69
N ILE A 17 -0.37 -21.31 -14.70
CA ILE A 17 0.22 -21.88 -13.47
C ILE A 17 1.14 -20.84 -12.80
N THR A 18 1.97 -20.13 -13.56
CA THR A 18 2.91 -19.14 -13.02
C THR A 18 2.23 -17.99 -12.24
N PRO A 19 1.20 -17.28 -12.77
CA PRO A 19 0.53 -16.23 -11.99
C PRO A 19 -0.29 -16.78 -10.82
N VAL A 20 -0.85 -17.99 -10.93
CA VAL A 20 -1.58 -18.63 -9.82
C VAL A 20 -0.61 -18.96 -8.68
N VAL A 21 0.52 -19.61 -8.96
CA VAL A 21 1.53 -19.91 -7.93
C VAL A 21 2.09 -18.63 -7.32
N THR A 22 2.36 -17.62 -8.13
CA THR A 22 2.85 -16.32 -7.64
C THR A 22 1.85 -15.68 -6.68
N LYS A 23 0.57 -15.62 -7.05
CA LYS A 23 -0.47 -14.95 -6.26
C LYS A 23 -0.81 -15.68 -4.96
N PHE A 24 -0.83 -17.02 -4.98
CA PHE A 24 -1.28 -17.81 -3.82
C PHE A 24 -0.16 -18.31 -2.91
N PHE A 25 1.08 -18.40 -3.39
CA PHE A 25 2.20 -18.91 -2.59
C PHE A 25 3.28 -17.86 -2.37
N ILE A 26 3.76 -17.20 -3.43
CA ILE A 26 4.88 -16.25 -3.32
C ILE A 26 4.43 -14.98 -2.60
N VAL A 27 3.29 -14.40 -2.99
CA VAL A 27 2.80 -13.16 -2.39
C VAL A 27 2.59 -13.28 -0.88
N PRO A 28 1.83 -14.26 -0.35
CA PRO A 28 1.61 -14.36 1.09
C PRO A 28 2.86 -14.79 1.88
N TYR A 29 3.83 -15.45 1.25
CA TYR A 29 5.08 -15.86 1.90
C TYR A 29 6.14 -14.74 1.93
N CYS A 30 6.20 -13.93 0.87
CA CYS A 30 7.27 -12.94 0.68
C CYS A 30 6.85 -11.52 1.07
N PHE A 31 5.56 -11.18 0.92
CA PHE A 31 5.00 -9.94 1.43
C PHE A 31 4.31 -10.26 2.74
N ASP A 32 5.10 -10.24 3.81
CA ASP A 32 4.62 -10.46 5.16
C ASP A 32 3.58 -9.39 5.50
N ASN A 33 2.32 -9.81 5.58
CA ASN A 33 1.19 -8.95 5.94
C ASN A 33 1.42 -8.24 7.28
N GLN A 34 2.33 -8.73 8.13
CA GLN A 34 2.69 -8.10 9.40
C GLN A 34 3.42 -6.77 9.18
N VAL A 35 4.41 -6.72 8.29
CA VAL A 35 5.17 -5.50 8.02
C VAL A 35 4.28 -4.40 7.44
N SER A 36 3.38 -4.76 6.51
CA SER A 36 2.43 -3.79 5.96
C SER A 36 1.43 -3.30 7.01
N LYS A 37 1.00 -4.14 7.95
CA LYS A 37 0.14 -3.74 9.07
C LYS A 37 0.86 -2.82 10.05
N GLU A 38 2.11 -3.11 10.38
CA GLU A 38 2.92 -2.27 11.27
C GLU A 38 3.18 -0.90 10.65
N ILE A 39 3.55 -0.84 9.37
CA ILE A 39 3.73 0.42 8.66
C ILE A 39 2.42 1.23 8.66
N HIS A 40 1.29 0.58 8.42
CA HIS A 40 -0.01 1.24 8.43
C HIS A 40 -0.39 1.76 9.82
N TYR A 41 -0.09 0.98 10.87
CA TYR A 41 -0.30 1.39 12.25
C TYR A 41 0.54 2.62 12.61
N ILE A 42 1.83 2.62 12.27
CA ILE A 42 2.73 3.76 12.51
C ILE A 42 2.26 5.01 11.76
N GLN A 43 1.80 4.85 10.51
CA GLN A 43 1.22 5.96 9.75
C GLN A 43 -0.01 6.56 10.46
N GLN A 44 -0.89 5.72 10.99
CA GLN A 44 -2.08 6.17 11.70
C GLN A 44 -1.73 6.91 13.00
N GLU A 45 -0.74 6.42 13.77
CA GLU A 45 -0.28 7.12 14.97
C GLU A 45 0.38 8.46 14.64
N MET A 46 1.22 8.52 13.60
CA MET A 46 1.83 9.77 13.14
C MET A 46 0.78 10.78 12.69
N GLU A 47 -0.26 10.32 12.01
CA GLU A 47 -1.36 11.17 11.58
C GLU A 47 -2.13 11.75 12.78
N PHE A 48 -2.46 10.91 13.77
CA PHE A 48 -3.11 11.36 15.00
C PHE A 48 -2.29 12.45 15.73
N VAL A 49 -0.99 12.23 15.90
CA VAL A 49 -0.09 13.21 16.53
C VAL A 49 -0.01 14.49 15.70
N GLY A 50 0.07 14.37 14.37
CA GLY A 50 0.12 15.50 13.45
C GLY A 50 -1.12 16.40 13.56
N TRP A 51 -2.31 15.82 13.62
CA TRP A 51 -3.55 16.56 13.82
C TRP A 51 -3.61 17.23 15.20
N ASN A 52 -3.11 16.56 16.25
CA ASN A 52 -3.05 17.15 17.58
C ASN A 52 -2.10 18.36 17.64
N VAL A 53 -0.92 18.26 17.01
CA VAL A 53 0.04 19.38 16.93
C VAL A 53 -0.58 20.57 16.18
N ARG A 54 -1.29 20.31 15.08
CA ARG A 54 -2.02 21.34 14.35
C ARG A 54 -3.06 22.04 15.23
N HIS A 55 -3.87 21.28 15.96
CA HIS A 55 -4.87 21.83 16.86
C HIS A 55 -4.25 22.75 17.93
N LEU A 56 -3.11 22.33 18.51
CA LEU A 56 -2.37 23.15 19.47
C LEU A 56 -1.78 24.43 18.85
N GLN A 57 -1.47 24.43 17.55
CA GLN A 57 -1.02 25.63 16.84
C GLN A 57 -2.21 26.57 16.53
N GLU A 58 -3.36 26.01 16.18
CA GLU A 58 -4.61 26.77 16.00
C GLU A 58 -5.01 27.47 17.31
N GLU A 59 -4.94 26.78 18.46
CA GLU A 59 -5.20 27.37 19.78
C GLU A 59 -4.21 28.49 20.15
N LYS A 60 -2.97 28.39 19.66
CA LYS A 60 -1.94 29.44 19.84
C LYS A 60 -2.11 30.63 18.89
N GLY A 61 -3.04 30.56 17.95
CA GLY A 61 -3.34 31.64 17.00
C GLY A 61 -2.40 31.70 15.80
N PHE A 62 -1.74 30.60 15.43
CA PHE A 62 -0.97 30.53 14.18
C PHE A 62 -1.92 30.66 12.97
N LYS A 63 -1.42 31.29 11.90
CA LYS A 63 -2.18 31.44 10.64
C LYS A 63 -2.19 30.11 9.88
N GLU A 64 -3.24 29.88 9.09
CA GLU A 64 -3.42 28.62 8.34
C GLU A 64 -2.22 28.25 7.45
N ASP A 65 -1.53 29.24 6.89
CA ASP A 65 -0.35 29.07 6.03
C ASP A 65 0.89 28.56 6.79
N GLU A 66 0.91 28.72 8.11
CA GLU A 66 2.01 28.30 9.00
C GLU A 66 1.67 27.04 9.81
N LEU A 67 0.45 26.51 9.66
CA LEU A 67 0.02 25.30 10.36
C LEU A 67 0.75 24.08 9.82
N TYR A 68 1.14 23.20 10.75
CA TYR A 68 1.61 21.87 10.40
C TYR A 68 0.53 21.12 9.59
N GLN A 69 0.95 20.54 8.47
CA GLN A 69 0.09 19.76 7.59
C GLN A 69 0.39 18.27 7.79
N PRO A 70 -0.51 17.53 8.48
CA PRO A 70 -0.36 16.08 8.59
C PRO A 70 -0.45 15.41 7.22
N ILE A 71 0.16 14.23 7.10
CA ILE A 71 0.31 13.52 5.82
C ILE A 71 -1.04 13.27 5.12
N GLY A 72 -2.12 13.03 5.87
CA GLY A 72 -3.47 12.87 5.34
C GLY A 72 -4.10 14.15 4.77
N TYR A 73 -3.56 15.34 5.05
CA TYR A 73 -4.13 16.63 4.62
C TYR A 73 -4.21 16.75 3.09
N HIS A 74 -3.23 16.21 2.36
CA HIS A 74 -3.23 16.21 0.89
C HIS A 74 -4.16 15.15 0.27
N GLY A 75 -4.61 14.15 1.04
CA GLY A 75 -5.51 13.10 0.56
C GLY A 75 -6.97 13.54 0.42
N PHE A 76 -7.37 14.63 1.08
CA PHE A 76 -8.74 15.16 1.06
C PHE A 76 -9.02 16.18 -0.06
N GLN A 77 -8.03 16.51 -0.90
CA GLN A 77 -8.16 17.50 -1.97
C GLN A 77 -8.37 16.92 -3.39
N HIS A 78 -8.66 15.62 -3.50
CA HIS A 78 -8.95 14.95 -4.78
C HIS A 78 -10.34 14.32 -4.82
#